data_AF-A0A9N6YXX7-F1
#
_entry.id   AF-A0A9N6YXX7-F1
#
_cell.length_a   1.000
_cell.length_b   1.000
_cell.length_c   1.000
_cell.angle_alpha   90.00
_cell.angle_beta   90.00
_cell.angle_gamma   90.00
#
_symmetry.space_group_name_H-M   'P 1'
#
loop_
_entity.id
_entity.type
_entity.pdbx_description
1 polymer ?
#
loop_
_entity_poly.entity_id
_entity_poly.type
_entity_poly.pdbx_seq_one_letter_code
_entity_poly.pdbx_strand_id
1 'polypeptide(L)'
;MAFEDPLGTLSVSERDIADACGETPFPAMGVVEQVWNTGPIPTGEIATRAGEAVRLLPFGDTPAGGEVALGVGSRGIANFAEIVAGVVDAVEDAGYTPFVFPAMGSHGGATAEGQTEILAELGVTEASIGCEIRATMDVVEVGRTPDRDVPVVADANAVAADAIVPINRIKPHTDFDGAVESGLSKMLVIGMGKQRGAKIAHDWAVDWSLRKMIPAITEQLLSALPVVGGVAIVEDQHDDTARLEGVPPSGFLDREAELLEEAYEIMPTIPFSAVDVLVLDRQGKDISGQGMDTNVIGRRPFAINEPQPDDPEIKRIFTRSLTATTHGNAMGVGSADVIHEDVVAELDAATTLINALTASTIRGVRLPPVAETDRAGLTAALSTIGVVDESTVRVLRAPDTMYLHRFYASEALIDEARDRSDLRVVAEPSPIAFDDDGSFTEPSLIE
;
A
#
# COMPACT_ATOMS: atom_id res chain seq x y z
N MET A 1 17.76 -39.91 11.69
CA MET A 1 17.48 -38.58 12.25
C MET A 1 16.28 -38.06 11.53
N ALA A 2 15.10 -38.19 12.12
CA ALA A 2 13.96 -37.39 11.70
C ALA A 2 14.27 -35.98 12.21
N PHE A 3 14.30 -34.99 11.32
CA PHE A 3 14.26 -33.60 11.76
C PHE A 3 12.88 -33.41 12.40
N GLU A 4 12.85 -33.34 13.73
CA GLU A 4 11.67 -32.85 14.46
C GLU A 4 11.44 -31.41 13.98
N ASP A 5 10.28 -31.18 13.39
CA ASP A 5 9.80 -29.92 12.81
C ASP A 5 10.81 -29.14 11.92
N PRO A 6 10.82 -29.38 10.59
CA PRO A 6 11.69 -28.61 9.69
C PRO A 6 11.37 -27.10 9.64
N LEU A 7 10.20 -26.64 10.10
CA LEU A 7 9.89 -25.21 10.18
C LEU A 7 10.52 -24.55 11.41
N GLY A 8 10.66 -25.29 12.52
CA GLY A 8 11.42 -24.88 13.70
C GLY A 8 12.94 -24.77 13.50
N THR A 9 13.42 -24.87 12.25
CA THR A 9 14.85 -24.83 11.88
C THR A 9 15.24 -23.65 10.97
N LEU A 10 14.29 -22.74 10.67
CA LEU A 10 14.59 -21.56 9.85
C LEU A 10 15.27 -20.44 10.64
N SER A 11 14.89 -20.26 11.90
CA SER A 11 15.48 -19.27 12.82
C SER A 11 16.92 -19.67 13.17
N VAL A 12 17.85 -18.72 13.01
CA VAL A 12 19.25 -18.87 13.42
C VAL A 12 19.45 -18.14 14.74
N SER A 13 20.02 -18.84 15.73
CA SER A 13 20.17 -18.32 17.09
C SER A 13 21.05 -17.06 17.14
N GLU A 14 20.77 -16.18 18.11
CA GLU A 14 21.60 -14.99 18.38
C GLU A 14 23.07 -15.37 18.57
N ARG A 15 23.31 -16.48 19.27
CA ARG A 15 24.65 -17.01 19.50
C ARG A 15 25.35 -17.40 18.20
N ASP A 16 24.70 -18.16 17.32
CA ASP A 16 25.33 -18.62 16.08
C ASP A 16 25.62 -17.44 15.15
N ILE A 17 24.74 -16.44 15.10
CA ILE A 17 24.97 -15.19 14.36
C ILE A 17 26.15 -14.42 14.96
N ALA A 18 26.21 -14.26 16.29
CA ALA A 18 27.31 -13.57 16.96
C ALA A 18 28.65 -14.30 16.75
N ASP A 19 28.68 -15.64 16.84
CA ASP A 19 29.87 -16.46 16.60
C ASP A 19 30.35 -16.33 15.14
N ALA A 20 29.43 -16.22 14.18
CA ALA A 20 29.75 -16.07 12.76
C ALA A 20 30.23 -14.65 12.38
N CYS A 21 29.63 -13.63 13.00
CA CYS A 21 29.91 -12.23 12.70
C CYS A 21 31.10 -11.67 13.49
N GLY A 22 31.34 -12.19 14.70
CA GLY A 22 32.29 -11.62 15.65
C GLY A 22 31.75 -10.36 16.34
N GLU A 23 32.66 -9.59 16.95
CA GLU A 23 32.30 -8.32 17.61
C GLU A 23 31.73 -7.33 16.59
N THR A 24 30.46 -6.98 16.76
CA THR A 24 29.74 -6.03 15.92
C THR A 24 29.25 -4.88 16.80
N PRO A 25 29.93 -3.72 16.80
CA PRO A 25 29.50 -2.57 17.57
C PRO A 25 28.18 -2.01 17.02
N PHE A 26 27.35 -1.49 17.91
CA PHE A 26 26.08 -0.84 17.56
C PHE A 26 26.21 0.67 17.73
N PRO A 27 25.77 1.49 16.76
CA PRO A 27 25.81 2.94 16.92
C PRO A 27 24.88 3.40 18.05
N ALA A 28 25.18 4.56 18.63
CA ALA A 28 24.19 5.29 19.40
C ALA A 28 23.07 5.80 18.48
N MET A 29 21.83 5.75 18.96
CA MET A 29 20.63 6.15 18.23
C MET A 29 19.87 7.22 19.01
N GLY A 30 19.41 8.26 18.34
CA GLY A 30 18.46 9.23 18.89
C GLY A 30 17.17 9.22 18.09
N VAL A 31 16.32 10.23 18.26
CA VAL A 31 15.04 10.33 17.56
C VAL A 31 15.01 11.58 16.70
N VAL A 32 14.65 11.41 15.43
CA VAL A 32 14.41 12.47 14.47
C VAL A 32 12.93 12.50 14.14
N GLU A 33 12.38 13.71 14.06
CA GLU A 33 11.03 13.99 13.59
C GLU A 33 11.11 14.71 12.25
N GLN A 34 10.32 14.26 11.26
CA GLN A 34 10.11 14.98 10.02
C GLN A 34 9.08 16.09 10.21
N VAL A 35 9.41 17.29 9.76
CA VAL A 35 8.53 18.46 9.85
C VAL A 35 7.77 18.60 8.54
N TRP A 36 6.54 18.11 8.51
CA TRP A 36 5.65 18.23 7.36
C TRP A 36 4.73 19.44 7.50
N ASN A 37 4.44 20.10 6.37
CA ASN A 37 3.44 21.16 6.31
C ASN A 37 2.19 20.61 5.63
N THR A 38 1.28 20.06 6.43
CA THR A 38 0.04 19.47 5.94
C THR A 38 -1.16 20.41 6.13
N GLY A 39 -2.21 20.15 5.36
CA GLY A 39 -3.47 20.90 5.43
C GLY A 39 -4.65 19.99 5.14
N PRO A 40 -4.88 18.95 5.97
CA PRO A 40 -5.93 17.98 5.72
C PRO A 40 -7.32 18.62 5.81
N ILE A 41 -8.28 18.03 5.10
CA ILE A 41 -9.69 18.38 5.21
C ILE A 41 -10.12 18.11 6.66
N PRO A 42 -10.69 19.08 7.38
CA PRO A 42 -11.19 18.85 8.74
C PRO A 42 -12.20 17.70 8.74
N THR A 43 -12.10 16.78 9.71
CA THR A 43 -12.96 15.59 9.77
C THR A 43 -14.45 15.93 9.62
N GLY A 44 -14.94 16.97 10.29
CA GLY A 44 -16.35 17.41 10.19
C GLY A 44 -16.79 17.98 8.84
N GLU A 45 -15.88 18.14 7.88
CA GLU A 45 -16.17 18.57 6.50
C GLU A 45 -16.08 17.43 5.48
N ILE A 46 -15.59 16.24 5.87
CA ILE A 46 -15.28 15.13 4.95
C ILE A 46 -16.50 14.70 4.14
N ALA A 47 -17.62 14.37 4.79
CA ALA A 47 -18.84 13.95 4.09
C ALA A 47 -19.35 15.02 3.12
N THR A 48 -19.27 16.30 3.52
CA THR A 48 -19.71 17.42 2.67
C THR A 48 -18.81 17.56 1.44
N ARG A 49 -17.49 17.50 1.61
CA ARG A 49 -16.50 17.58 0.52
C ARG A 49 -16.61 16.39 -0.44
N ALA A 50 -16.84 15.19 0.08
CA ALA A 50 -17.09 13.99 -0.73
C ALA A 50 -18.37 14.15 -1.57
N GLY A 51 -19.44 14.68 -0.96
CA GLY A 51 -20.68 14.99 -1.66
C GLY A 51 -20.54 16.11 -2.70
N GLU A 52 -19.71 17.12 -2.45
CA GLU A 52 -19.38 18.16 -3.44
C GLU A 52 -18.63 17.57 -4.64
N ALA A 53 -17.66 16.68 -4.40
CA ALA A 53 -16.90 16.00 -5.46
C ALA A 53 -17.82 15.25 -6.43
N VAL A 54 -18.78 14.47 -5.94
CA VAL A 54 -19.70 13.72 -6.82
C VAL A 54 -20.72 14.61 -7.53
N ARG A 55 -21.20 15.70 -6.90
CA ARG A 55 -22.16 16.64 -7.53
C ARG A 55 -21.60 17.37 -8.75
N LEU A 56 -20.29 17.44 -8.89
CA LEU A 56 -19.62 18.04 -10.05
C LEU A 56 -19.53 17.09 -11.26
N LEU A 57 -19.89 15.81 -11.10
CA LEU A 57 -19.84 14.82 -12.16
C LEU A 57 -21.02 14.96 -13.15
N PRO A 58 -20.82 14.66 -14.44
CA PRO A 58 -21.84 14.80 -15.47
C PRO A 58 -22.88 13.66 -15.49
N PHE A 59 -23.83 13.67 -14.55
CA PHE A 59 -24.98 12.75 -14.53
C PHE A 59 -26.06 13.04 -15.60
N GLY A 60 -25.82 13.96 -16.54
CA GLY A 60 -26.85 14.47 -17.46
C GLY A 60 -27.48 13.41 -18.37
N ASP A 61 -26.75 12.34 -18.68
CA ASP A 61 -27.22 11.22 -19.49
C ASP A 61 -27.82 10.07 -18.64
N THR A 62 -27.73 10.16 -17.32
CA THR A 62 -28.30 9.18 -16.38
C THR A 62 -29.82 9.40 -16.26
N PRO A 63 -30.67 8.37 -16.48
CA PRO A 63 -32.12 8.47 -16.30
C PRO A 63 -32.51 8.96 -14.91
N ALA A 64 -33.60 9.74 -14.84
CA ALA A 64 -34.14 10.20 -13.55
C ALA A 64 -34.56 9.00 -12.68
N GLY A 65 -34.07 8.95 -11.43
CA GLY A 65 -34.27 7.80 -10.55
C GLY A 65 -33.44 6.56 -10.90
N GLY A 66 -32.47 6.69 -11.82
CA GLY A 66 -31.59 5.60 -12.23
C GLY A 66 -30.69 5.09 -11.11
N GLU A 67 -30.20 3.86 -11.26
CA GLU A 67 -29.32 3.22 -10.29
C GLU A 67 -27.85 3.64 -10.51
N VAL A 68 -27.16 4.01 -9.43
CA VAL A 68 -25.76 4.47 -9.47
C VAL A 68 -24.87 3.49 -8.69
N ALA A 69 -23.97 2.82 -9.40
CA ALA A 69 -23.02 1.89 -8.83
C ALA A 69 -21.79 2.62 -8.27
N LEU A 70 -21.60 2.58 -6.96
CA LEU A 70 -20.47 3.17 -6.26
C LEU A 70 -19.41 2.09 -5.99
N GLY A 71 -18.28 2.16 -6.71
CA GLY A 71 -17.20 1.19 -6.57
C GLY A 71 -16.31 1.53 -5.39
N VAL A 72 -16.17 0.60 -4.43
CA VAL A 72 -15.42 0.82 -3.17
C VAL A 72 -14.28 -0.19 -3.05
N GLY A 73 -13.07 0.29 -2.82
CA GLY A 73 -11.85 -0.51 -2.69
C GLY A 73 -11.69 -1.21 -1.34
N SER A 74 -10.53 -1.82 -1.13
CA SER A 74 -10.17 -2.63 0.05
C SER A 74 -9.04 -2.04 0.88
N ARG A 75 -8.66 -0.78 0.63
CA ARG A 75 -7.54 -0.13 1.31
C ARG A 75 -8.03 0.63 2.53
N GLY A 76 -7.24 0.62 3.60
CA GLY A 76 -7.36 1.57 4.69
C GLY A 76 -7.13 2.98 4.14
N ILE A 77 -8.16 3.82 4.27
CA ILE A 77 -8.17 5.23 3.87
C ILE A 77 -8.77 5.98 5.07
N ALA A 78 -8.17 7.10 5.45
CA ALA A 78 -8.70 7.92 6.53
C ALA A 78 -10.12 8.39 6.19
N ASN A 79 -11.01 8.29 7.18
CA ASN A 79 -12.41 8.73 7.06
C ASN A 79 -13.21 8.00 5.96
N PHE A 80 -12.78 6.80 5.52
CA PHE A 80 -13.35 6.16 4.33
C PHE A 80 -14.85 5.94 4.37
N ALA A 81 -15.38 5.43 5.49
CA ALA A 81 -16.81 5.24 5.67
C ALA A 81 -17.61 6.55 5.56
N GLU A 82 -17.05 7.65 6.09
CA GLU A 82 -17.66 8.99 6.01
C GLU A 82 -17.60 9.56 4.58
N ILE A 83 -16.49 9.34 3.86
CA ILE A 83 -16.37 9.70 2.44
C ILE A 83 -17.44 8.96 1.64
N VAL A 84 -17.56 7.64 1.80
CA VAL A 84 -18.53 6.83 1.05
C VAL A 84 -19.96 7.25 1.39
N ALA A 85 -20.28 7.45 2.67
CA ALA A 85 -21.60 7.95 3.10
C ALA A 85 -21.92 9.32 2.48
N GLY A 86 -20.98 10.26 2.48
CA GLY A 86 -21.16 11.58 1.87
C GLY A 86 -21.39 11.52 0.36
N VAL A 87 -20.77 10.56 -0.35
CA VAL A 87 -21.05 10.30 -1.76
C VAL A 87 -22.45 9.70 -1.95
N VAL A 88 -22.84 8.72 -1.13
CA VAL A 88 -24.19 8.11 -1.15
C VAL A 88 -25.26 9.18 -0.97
N ASP A 89 -25.19 9.97 0.10
CA ASP A 89 -26.14 11.03 0.42
C ASP A 89 -26.29 12.02 -0.73
N ALA A 90 -25.18 12.43 -1.34
CA ALA A 90 -25.20 13.38 -2.46
C ALA A 90 -25.82 12.80 -3.74
N VAL A 91 -25.68 11.50 -3.97
CA VAL A 91 -26.32 10.80 -5.09
C VAL A 91 -27.82 10.64 -4.85
N GLU A 92 -28.24 10.31 -3.62
CA GLU A 92 -29.67 10.26 -3.24
C GLU A 92 -30.33 11.64 -3.33
N ASP A 93 -29.66 12.69 -2.83
CA ASP A 93 -30.11 14.09 -2.90
C ASP A 93 -30.32 14.56 -4.36
N ALA A 94 -29.50 14.04 -5.28
CA ALA A 94 -29.63 14.31 -6.71
C ALA A 94 -30.78 13.53 -7.38
N GLY A 95 -31.48 12.67 -6.64
CA GLY A 95 -32.66 11.94 -7.08
C GLY A 95 -32.36 10.60 -7.74
N TYR A 96 -31.19 10.02 -7.50
CA TYR A 96 -30.79 8.70 -7.99
C TYR A 96 -30.86 7.64 -6.88
N THR A 97 -30.75 6.35 -7.24
CA THR A 97 -30.71 5.23 -6.29
C THR A 97 -29.30 4.65 -6.23
N PRO A 98 -28.48 4.99 -5.21
CA PRO A 98 -27.14 4.44 -5.09
C PRO A 98 -27.14 3.02 -4.56
N PHE A 99 -26.13 2.26 -4.95
CA PHE A 99 -25.70 1.06 -4.24
C PHE A 99 -24.17 0.98 -4.29
N VAL A 100 -23.56 0.42 -3.24
CA VAL A 100 -22.13 0.15 -3.21
C VAL A 100 -21.86 -1.25 -3.76
N PHE A 101 -20.79 -1.42 -4.52
CA PHE A 101 -20.25 -2.73 -4.86
C PHE A 101 -18.75 -2.80 -4.53
N PRO A 102 -18.24 -3.95 -4.04
CA PRO A 102 -16.81 -4.09 -3.76
C PRO A 102 -15.99 -4.15 -5.07
N ALA A 103 -15.12 -3.17 -5.29
CA ALA A 103 -14.27 -3.04 -6.47
C ALA A 103 -12.79 -3.33 -6.12
N MET A 104 -12.50 -4.55 -5.69
CA MET A 104 -11.22 -4.90 -5.06
C MET A 104 -10.46 -6.10 -5.69
N GLY A 105 -10.84 -6.50 -6.91
CA GLY A 105 -10.12 -7.52 -7.66
C GLY A 105 -10.20 -8.90 -6.99
N SER A 106 -9.05 -9.44 -6.58
CA SER A 106 -8.93 -10.76 -5.93
C SER A 106 -8.90 -10.71 -4.39
N HIS A 107 -9.09 -9.54 -3.79
CA HIS A 107 -9.13 -9.42 -2.33
C HIS A 107 -10.34 -10.15 -1.73
N GLY A 108 -10.30 -10.42 -0.43
CA GLY A 108 -11.38 -11.11 0.29
C GLY A 108 -11.53 -12.57 -0.15
N GLY A 109 -10.41 -13.25 -0.44
CA GLY A 109 -10.43 -14.63 -0.95
C GLY A 109 -11.07 -14.78 -2.33
N ALA A 110 -11.32 -13.68 -3.06
CA ALA A 110 -12.08 -13.66 -4.31
C ALA A 110 -13.49 -14.27 -4.19
N THR A 111 -14.16 -14.01 -3.06
CA THR A 111 -15.57 -14.37 -2.84
C THR A 111 -16.39 -13.12 -2.53
N ALA A 112 -17.71 -13.17 -2.77
CA ALA A 112 -18.59 -12.05 -2.46
C ALA A 112 -18.63 -11.78 -0.94
N GLU A 113 -18.65 -12.85 -0.14
CA GLU A 113 -18.67 -12.79 1.32
C GLU A 113 -17.38 -12.16 1.86
N GLY A 114 -16.21 -12.62 1.42
CA GLY A 114 -14.93 -12.10 1.91
C GLY A 114 -14.69 -10.66 1.48
N GLN A 115 -15.17 -10.24 0.30
CA GLN A 115 -15.12 -8.82 -0.08
C GLN A 115 -16.05 -7.94 0.76
N THR A 116 -17.20 -8.48 1.18
CA THR A 116 -18.14 -7.79 2.08
C THR A 116 -17.56 -7.67 3.49
N GLU A 117 -16.90 -8.72 3.99
CA GLU A 117 -16.21 -8.71 5.29
C GLU A 117 -15.12 -7.62 5.34
N ILE A 118 -14.31 -7.50 4.28
CA ILE A 118 -13.31 -6.43 4.18
C ILE A 118 -13.95 -5.04 4.24
N LEU A 119 -15.06 -4.81 3.53
CA LEU A 119 -15.75 -3.51 3.61
C LEU A 119 -16.21 -3.22 5.05
N ALA A 120 -16.72 -4.22 5.76
CA ALA A 120 -17.16 -4.07 7.14
C ALA A 120 -15.99 -3.73 8.08
N GLU A 121 -14.81 -4.33 7.89
CA GLU A 121 -13.59 -4.01 8.63
C GLU A 121 -13.13 -2.55 8.40
N LEU A 122 -13.37 -2.01 7.19
CA LEU A 122 -13.13 -0.61 6.85
C LEU A 122 -14.25 0.34 7.34
N GLY A 123 -15.23 -0.18 8.07
CA GLY A 123 -16.39 0.59 8.56
C GLY A 123 -17.45 0.88 7.51
N VAL A 124 -17.34 0.30 6.31
CA VAL A 124 -18.30 0.44 5.21
C VAL A 124 -19.31 -0.71 5.30
N THR A 125 -20.48 -0.39 5.86
CA THR A 125 -21.61 -1.31 6.02
C THR A 125 -22.88 -0.63 5.55
N GLU A 126 -23.91 -1.37 5.17
CA GLU A 126 -25.20 -0.77 4.75
C GLU A 126 -25.76 0.20 5.81
N ALA A 127 -25.57 -0.13 7.09
CA ALA A 127 -25.99 0.71 8.21
C ALA A 127 -25.17 2.00 8.35
N SER A 128 -23.87 1.99 8.04
CA SER A 128 -23.02 3.17 8.16
C SER A 128 -23.10 4.09 6.94
N ILE A 129 -23.36 3.57 5.75
CA ILE A 129 -23.41 4.35 4.50
C ILE A 129 -24.82 4.66 4.01
N GLY A 130 -25.86 3.99 4.55
CA GLY A 130 -27.25 4.28 4.22
C GLY A 130 -27.80 3.63 2.94
N CYS A 131 -27.01 2.85 2.20
CA CYS A 131 -27.45 2.17 0.98
C CYS A 131 -27.10 0.66 0.96
N GLU A 132 -27.66 -0.05 -0.03
CA GLU A 132 -27.38 -1.49 -0.26
C GLU A 132 -25.92 -1.73 -0.65
N ILE A 133 -25.35 -2.87 -0.20
CA ILE A 133 -24.07 -3.39 -0.70
C ILE A 133 -24.32 -4.63 -1.57
N ARG A 134 -23.98 -4.54 -2.86
CA ARG A 134 -24.15 -5.61 -3.85
C ARG A 134 -22.81 -6.28 -4.21
N ALA A 135 -22.46 -7.34 -3.50
CA ALA A 135 -21.25 -8.11 -3.77
C ALA A 135 -21.49 -9.25 -4.77
N THR A 136 -20.62 -9.35 -5.78
CA THR A 136 -20.56 -10.49 -6.70
C THR A 136 -19.13 -10.69 -7.21
N MET A 137 -18.86 -11.90 -7.68
CA MET A 137 -17.65 -12.24 -8.45
C MET A 137 -17.94 -12.42 -9.94
N ASP A 138 -19.21 -12.35 -10.34
CA ASP A 138 -19.62 -12.43 -11.73
C ASP A 138 -19.19 -11.19 -12.50
N VAL A 139 -18.67 -11.41 -13.70
CA VAL A 139 -18.24 -10.35 -14.60
C VAL A 139 -18.79 -10.53 -16.00
N VAL A 140 -19.03 -9.42 -16.68
CA VAL A 140 -19.46 -9.35 -18.08
C VAL A 140 -18.28 -8.88 -18.94
N GLU A 141 -18.06 -9.52 -20.09
CA GLU A 141 -17.10 -9.01 -21.08
C GLU A 141 -17.73 -7.84 -21.84
N VAL A 142 -17.15 -6.65 -21.67
CA VAL A 142 -17.67 -5.38 -22.20
C VAL A 142 -16.91 -4.90 -23.44
N GLY A 143 -15.85 -5.62 -23.81
CA GLY A 143 -15.14 -5.44 -25.06
C GLY A 143 -13.78 -6.13 -25.05
N ARG A 144 -12.95 -5.82 -26.04
CA ARG A 144 -11.58 -6.34 -26.19
C ARG A 144 -10.64 -5.24 -26.68
N THR A 145 -9.39 -5.25 -26.21
CA THR A 145 -8.42 -4.21 -26.57
C THR A 145 -8.06 -4.27 -28.06
N PRO A 146 -8.02 -3.13 -28.80
CA PRO A 146 -7.90 -3.14 -30.26
C PRO A 146 -6.65 -3.85 -30.83
N ASP A 147 -5.50 -3.70 -30.18
CA ASP A 147 -4.21 -4.18 -30.73
C ASP A 147 -3.83 -5.59 -30.28
N ARG A 148 -4.36 -6.05 -29.14
CA ARG A 148 -3.92 -7.29 -28.48
C ARG A 148 -5.05 -8.28 -28.23
N ASP A 149 -6.29 -7.91 -28.54
CA ASP A 149 -7.47 -8.73 -28.35
C ASP A 149 -7.61 -9.22 -26.89
N VAL A 150 -7.18 -8.40 -25.93
CA VAL A 150 -7.29 -8.73 -24.50
C VAL A 150 -8.73 -8.51 -24.04
N PRO A 151 -9.40 -9.51 -23.43
CA PRO A 151 -10.74 -9.34 -22.91
C PRO A 151 -10.79 -8.27 -21.81
N VAL A 152 -11.76 -7.36 -21.90
CA VAL A 152 -12.07 -6.37 -20.87
C VAL A 152 -13.37 -6.79 -20.20
N VAL A 153 -13.32 -7.02 -18.89
CA VAL A 153 -14.45 -7.49 -18.10
C VAL A 153 -14.73 -6.54 -16.94
N ALA A 154 -15.99 -6.45 -16.53
CA ALA A 154 -16.44 -5.62 -15.43
C ALA A 154 -17.52 -6.33 -14.60
N ASP A 155 -17.63 -5.95 -13.33
CA ASP A 155 -18.63 -6.41 -12.36
C ASP A 155 -20.05 -6.38 -12.96
N ALA A 156 -20.80 -7.48 -12.80
CA ALA A 156 -22.12 -7.62 -13.41
C ALA A 156 -23.17 -6.61 -12.87
N ASN A 157 -23.08 -6.19 -11.60
CA ASN A 157 -23.96 -5.17 -11.03
C ASN A 157 -23.60 -3.78 -11.59
N ALA A 158 -22.30 -3.46 -11.68
CA ALA A 158 -21.84 -2.19 -12.25
C ALA A 158 -22.24 -2.05 -13.72
N VAL A 159 -22.13 -3.13 -14.50
CA VAL A 159 -22.55 -3.16 -15.92
C VAL A 159 -24.06 -2.98 -16.09
N ALA A 160 -24.86 -3.42 -15.13
CA ALA A 160 -26.31 -3.29 -15.15
C ALA A 160 -26.83 -1.92 -14.67
N ALA A 161 -25.99 -1.11 -14.04
CA ALA A 161 -26.35 0.19 -13.50
C ALA A 161 -26.48 1.27 -14.60
N ASP A 162 -27.19 2.35 -14.26
CA ASP A 162 -27.37 3.49 -15.15
C ASP A 162 -26.19 4.48 -15.09
N ALA A 163 -25.41 4.45 -14.02
CA ALA A 163 -24.16 5.19 -13.85
C ALA A 163 -23.17 4.45 -12.95
N ILE A 164 -21.88 4.68 -13.14
CA ILE A 164 -20.79 4.10 -12.34
C ILE A 164 -19.88 5.22 -11.82
N VAL A 165 -19.54 5.18 -10.52
CA VAL A 165 -18.61 6.08 -9.86
C VAL A 165 -17.61 5.28 -9.00
N PRO A 166 -16.36 5.06 -9.46
CA PRO A 166 -15.27 4.62 -8.58
C PRO A 166 -14.93 5.66 -7.50
N ILE A 167 -14.79 5.22 -6.24
CA ILE A 167 -14.25 6.00 -5.11
C ILE A 167 -12.92 5.36 -4.66
N ASN A 168 -11.79 6.02 -4.86
CA ASN A 168 -10.50 5.43 -4.49
C ASN A 168 -9.39 6.45 -4.20
N ARG A 169 -8.39 6.00 -3.44
CA ARG A 169 -7.14 6.72 -3.20
C ARG A 169 -6.21 6.66 -4.40
N ILE A 170 -5.71 7.82 -4.80
CA ILE A 170 -4.59 7.97 -5.74
C ILE A 170 -3.29 7.89 -4.94
N LYS A 171 -2.42 6.95 -5.29
CA LYS A 171 -1.13 6.73 -4.62
C LYS A 171 -0.12 6.10 -5.58
N PRO A 172 1.18 6.43 -5.45
CA PRO A 172 2.25 5.68 -6.10
C PRO A 172 2.11 4.17 -5.89
N HIS A 173 2.31 3.42 -6.97
CA HIS A 173 2.23 1.98 -7.00
C HIS A 173 3.57 1.35 -6.65
N THR A 174 3.56 0.19 -6.01
CA THR A 174 4.79 -0.45 -5.54
C THR A 174 5.53 -1.28 -6.58
N ASP A 175 4.86 -1.70 -7.66
CA ASP A 175 5.45 -2.59 -8.68
C ASP A 175 5.70 -1.95 -10.05
N PHE A 176 5.28 -0.71 -10.30
CA PHE A 176 5.50 -0.03 -11.58
C PHE A 176 5.28 1.48 -11.43
N ASP A 177 5.90 2.28 -12.30
CA ASP A 177 5.50 3.69 -12.49
C ASP A 177 4.63 3.82 -13.73
N GLY A 178 3.78 4.84 -13.79
CA GLY A 178 3.00 5.08 -14.99
C GLY A 178 2.43 6.48 -15.08
N ALA A 179 1.74 6.76 -16.18
CA ALA A 179 0.94 7.99 -16.27
C ALA A 179 -0.21 7.96 -15.24
N VAL A 180 -0.74 6.77 -14.97
CA VAL A 180 -1.63 6.49 -13.84
C VAL A 180 -1.16 5.21 -13.15
N GLU A 181 -1.38 5.13 -11.84
CA GLU A 181 -0.84 4.08 -10.97
C GLU A 181 -1.93 3.46 -10.08
N SER A 182 -1.84 3.52 -8.74
CA SER A 182 -3.00 3.21 -7.90
C SER A 182 -3.93 4.41 -7.91
N GLY A 183 -5.22 4.18 -8.16
CA GLY A 183 -6.19 5.26 -8.31
C GLY A 183 -7.49 4.77 -8.92
N LEU A 184 -8.20 5.68 -9.57
CA LEU A 184 -9.49 5.42 -10.20
C LEU A 184 -9.35 4.47 -11.39
N SER A 185 -8.34 4.68 -12.25
CA SER A 185 -8.08 3.84 -13.43
C SER A 185 -7.82 2.39 -13.05
N LYS A 186 -6.90 2.16 -12.10
CA LYS A 186 -6.62 0.80 -11.63
C LYS A 186 -7.84 0.16 -10.95
N MET A 187 -8.68 0.94 -10.27
CA MET A 187 -9.90 0.41 -9.70
C MET A 187 -10.92 0.01 -10.77
N LEU A 188 -11.06 0.77 -11.85
CA LEU A 188 -11.89 0.38 -13.00
C LEU A 188 -11.37 -0.90 -13.66
N VAL A 189 -10.05 -1.03 -13.86
CA VAL A 189 -9.46 -2.17 -14.57
C VAL A 189 -9.39 -3.43 -13.69
N ILE A 190 -8.78 -3.32 -12.51
CA ILE A 190 -8.50 -4.46 -11.62
C ILE A 190 -9.64 -4.66 -10.62
N GLY A 191 -10.08 -3.58 -9.99
CA GLY A 191 -11.08 -3.60 -8.93
C GLY A 191 -12.44 -4.13 -9.43
N MET A 192 -13.02 -3.40 -10.37
CA MET A 192 -14.29 -3.72 -11.04
C MET A 192 -14.15 -4.96 -11.95
N GLY A 193 -12.95 -5.27 -12.43
CA GLY A 193 -12.68 -6.51 -13.16
C GLY A 193 -12.75 -7.78 -12.32
N LYS A 194 -12.84 -7.68 -10.99
CA LYS A 194 -12.85 -8.82 -10.04
C LYS A 194 -11.62 -9.72 -10.21
N GLN A 195 -11.66 -10.92 -9.66
CA GLN A 195 -10.55 -11.88 -9.76
C GLN A 195 -10.23 -12.22 -11.22
N ARG A 196 -11.24 -12.38 -12.08
CA ARG A 196 -11.04 -12.72 -13.50
C ARG A 196 -10.31 -11.60 -14.26
N GLY A 197 -10.77 -10.36 -14.13
CA GLY A 197 -10.16 -9.20 -14.76
C GLY A 197 -8.76 -8.91 -14.22
N ALA A 198 -8.57 -9.01 -12.89
CA ALA A 198 -7.26 -8.93 -12.27
C ALA A 198 -6.30 -9.97 -12.84
N LYS A 199 -6.72 -11.24 -12.93
CA LYS A 199 -5.89 -12.32 -13.49
C LYS A 199 -5.54 -12.08 -14.95
N ILE A 200 -6.50 -11.66 -15.78
CA ILE A 200 -6.25 -11.30 -17.17
C ILE A 200 -5.21 -10.17 -17.24
N ALA A 201 -5.40 -9.10 -16.49
CA ALA A 201 -4.48 -7.96 -16.52
C ALA A 201 -3.07 -8.37 -16.07
N HIS A 202 -2.93 -9.14 -14.98
CA HIS A 202 -1.63 -9.61 -14.51
C HIS A 202 -0.94 -10.59 -15.47
N ASP A 203 -1.68 -11.49 -16.12
CA ASP A 203 -1.12 -12.40 -17.13
C ASP A 203 -0.53 -11.65 -18.31
N TRP A 204 -1.28 -10.67 -18.83
CA TRP A 204 -0.85 -9.87 -19.97
C TRP A 204 0.21 -8.83 -19.59
N ALA A 205 0.26 -8.40 -18.33
CA ALA A 205 1.23 -7.42 -17.85
C ALA A 205 2.68 -7.93 -17.96
N VAL A 206 2.89 -9.25 -17.95
CA VAL A 206 4.21 -9.85 -18.12
C VAL A 206 4.83 -9.45 -19.47
N ASP A 207 4.03 -9.42 -20.54
CA ASP A 207 4.48 -9.10 -21.90
C ASP A 207 4.10 -7.67 -22.36
N TRP A 208 3.10 -7.03 -21.74
CA TRP A 208 2.61 -5.70 -22.12
C TRP A 208 3.02 -4.58 -21.14
N SER A 209 3.19 -4.87 -19.85
CA SER A 209 3.28 -3.93 -18.71
C SER A 209 1.95 -3.28 -18.28
N LEU A 210 1.75 -3.21 -16.96
CA LEU A 210 0.64 -2.50 -16.31
C LEU A 210 0.63 -1.00 -16.68
N ARG A 211 1.81 -0.38 -16.84
CA ARG A 211 1.99 1.02 -17.25
C ARG A 211 1.21 1.38 -18.52
N LYS A 212 1.17 0.45 -19.48
CA LYS A 212 0.52 0.66 -20.78
C LYS A 212 -0.90 0.12 -20.81
N MET A 213 -1.13 -0.97 -20.11
CA MET A 213 -2.40 -1.67 -20.11
C MET A 213 -3.48 -0.91 -19.34
N ILE A 214 -3.17 -0.40 -18.15
CA ILE A 214 -4.18 0.27 -17.31
C ILE A 214 -4.81 1.45 -18.05
N PRO A 215 -4.05 2.42 -18.60
CA PRO A 215 -4.65 3.50 -19.40
C PRO A 215 -5.52 3.00 -20.56
N ALA A 216 -5.00 2.03 -21.33
CA ALA A 216 -5.68 1.52 -22.52
C ALA A 216 -7.01 0.81 -22.20
N ILE A 217 -7.05 0.03 -21.11
CA ILE A 217 -8.29 -0.63 -20.66
C ILE A 217 -9.24 0.40 -20.03
N THR A 218 -8.73 1.39 -19.28
CA THR A 218 -9.56 2.47 -18.74
C THR A 218 -10.30 3.21 -19.85
N GLU A 219 -9.63 3.64 -20.91
CA GLU A 219 -10.28 4.33 -22.04
C GLU A 219 -11.41 3.49 -22.66
N GLN A 220 -11.19 2.18 -22.78
CA GLN A 220 -12.21 1.29 -23.30
C GLN A 220 -13.40 1.15 -22.35
N LEU A 221 -13.16 1.08 -21.03
CA LEU A 221 -14.22 1.03 -20.02
C LEU A 221 -15.03 2.33 -20.00
N LEU A 222 -14.36 3.49 -20.05
CA LEU A 222 -15.01 4.80 -20.13
C LEU A 222 -15.87 4.94 -21.41
N SER A 223 -15.47 4.31 -22.51
CA SER A 223 -16.25 4.32 -23.76
C SER A 223 -17.40 3.31 -23.78
N ALA A 224 -17.30 2.20 -23.04
CA ALA A 224 -18.23 1.08 -23.13
C ALA A 224 -19.31 1.08 -22.03
N LEU A 225 -19.03 1.73 -20.89
CA LEU A 225 -19.88 1.73 -19.70
C LEU A 225 -20.30 3.15 -19.31
N PRO A 226 -21.40 3.31 -18.56
CA PRO A 226 -21.88 4.62 -18.12
C PRO A 226 -21.05 5.15 -16.93
N VAL A 227 -19.73 5.22 -17.07
CA VAL A 227 -18.86 5.81 -16.06
C VAL A 227 -19.02 7.32 -16.12
N VAL A 228 -19.63 7.92 -15.09
CA VAL A 228 -19.88 9.37 -15.02
C VAL A 228 -18.72 10.13 -14.38
N GLY A 229 -17.67 9.43 -13.97
CA GLY A 229 -16.47 9.98 -13.34
C GLY A 229 -16.07 9.17 -12.12
N GLY A 230 -15.20 9.71 -11.27
CA GLY A 230 -14.79 9.08 -10.02
C GLY A 230 -14.53 10.10 -8.92
N VAL A 231 -14.53 9.63 -7.67
CA VAL A 231 -14.13 10.42 -6.50
C VAL A 231 -12.71 10.02 -6.14
N ALA A 232 -11.75 10.88 -6.49
CA ALA A 232 -10.35 10.74 -6.17
C ALA A 232 -10.08 11.22 -4.74
N ILE A 233 -9.30 10.41 -4.01
CA ILE A 233 -8.85 10.71 -2.65
C ILE A 233 -7.33 10.84 -2.70
N VAL A 234 -6.77 11.93 -2.15
CA VAL A 234 -5.34 12.07 -1.90
C VAL A 234 -5.14 12.27 -0.41
N GLU A 235 -4.21 11.52 0.17
CA GLU A 235 -3.83 11.61 1.58
C GLU A 235 -2.46 12.24 1.72
N ASP A 236 -2.24 12.99 2.81
CA ASP A 236 -0.95 13.59 3.12
C ASP A 236 0.00 12.62 3.85
N GLN A 237 1.13 13.14 4.31
CA GLN A 237 2.17 12.35 4.98
C GLN A 237 1.72 11.73 6.30
N HIS A 238 0.62 12.22 6.90
CA HIS A 238 0.01 11.65 8.10
C HIS A 238 -1.10 10.64 7.78
N ASP A 239 -1.28 10.28 6.51
CA ASP A 239 -2.43 9.56 5.96
C ASP A 239 -3.77 10.29 6.18
N ASP A 240 -3.77 11.57 6.52
CA ASP A 240 -5.01 12.35 6.63
C ASP A 240 -5.53 12.73 5.24
N THR A 241 -6.85 12.84 5.09
CA THR A 241 -7.48 13.18 3.81
C THR A 241 -7.14 14.62 3.39
N ALA A 242 -6.13 14.78 2.54
CA ALA A 242 -5.69 16.08 2.02
C ALA A 242 -6.64 16.63 0.95
N ARG A 243 -7.18 15.75 0.11
CA ARG A 243 -7.99 16.15 -1.05
C ARG A 243 -9.09 15.14 -1.36
N LEU A 244 -10.25 15.68 -1.72
CA LEU A 244 -11.36 14.96 -2.33
C LEU A 244 -11.75 15.66 -3.62
N GLU A 245 -11.75 14.95 -4.74
CA GLU A 245 -12.01 15.55 -6.04
C GLU A 245 -12.85 14.66 -6.95
N GLY A 246 -13.88 15.27 -7.58
CA GLY A 246 -14.63 14.63 -8.65
C GLY A 246 -13.86 14.73 -9.97
N VAL A 247 -13.46 13.59 -10.52
CA VAL A 247 -12.77 13.50 -11.80
C VAL A 247 -13.77 13.08 -12.88
N PRO A 248 -14.12 13.95 -13.84
CA PRO A 248 -15.08 13.63 -14.89
C PRO A 248 -14.46 12.69 -15.95
N PRO A 249 -15.27 12.02 -16.79
CA PRO A 249 -14.76 11.13 -17.83
C PRO A 249 -13.92 11.87 -18.88
N SER A 250 -14.22 13.14 -19.12
CA SER A 250 -13.42 14.02 -19.98
C SER A 250 -12.10 14.39 -19.28
N GLY A 251 -10.96 13.97 -19.84
CA GLY A 251 -9.65 14.23 -19.26
C GLY A 251 -9.33 13.36 -18.05
N PHE A 252 -10.04 12.24 -17.88
CA PHE A 252 -9.95 11.36 -16.69
C PHE A 252 -8.52 10.93 -16.37
N LEU A 253 -7.78 10.42 -17.37
CA LEU A 253 -6.39 9.98 -17.20
C LEU A 253 -5.44 11.13 -16.90
N ASP A 254 -5.60 12.25 -17.61
CA ASP A 254 -4.73 13.42 -17.43
C ASP A 254 -4.89 13.99 -16.02
N ARG A 255 -6.13 14.09 -15.52
CA ARG A 255 -6.39 14.61 -14.18
C ARG A 255 -5.97 13.64 -13.08
N GLU A 256 -6.16 12.34 -13.29
CA GLU A 256 -5.62 11.32 -12.37
C GLU A 256 -4.09 11.36 -12.30
N ALA A 257 -3.41 11.63 -13.42
CA ALA A 257 -1.96 11.81 -13.46
C ALA A 257 -1.50 13.03 -12.65
N GLU A 258 -2.17 14.17 -12.80
CA GLU A 258 -1.86 15.39 -12.02
C GLU A 258 -2.05 15.17 -10.50
N LEU A 259 -3.09 14.42 -10.11
CA LEU A 259 -3.31 14.07 -8.71
C LEU A 259 -2.30 13.03 -8.20
N LEU A 260 -1.78 12.17 -9.07
CA LEU A 260 -0.70 11.23 -8.74
C LEU A 260 0.61 11.97 -8.50
N GLU A 261 0.92 13.01 -9.28
CA GLU A 261 2.07 13.90 -9.01
C GLU A 261 1.95 14.55 -7.63
N GLU A 262 0.77 15.07 -7.27
CA GLU A 262 0.49 15.59 -5.92
C GLU A 262 0.73 14.51 -4.85
N ALA A 263 0.25 13.27 -5.08
CA ALA A 263 0.45 12.16 -4.16
C ALA A 263 1.94 11.77 -3.99
N TYR A 264 2.76 11.90 -5.03
CA TYR A 264 4.22 11.72 -4.92
C TYR A 264 4.87 12.82 -4.07
N GLU A 265 4.39 14.06 -4.16
CA GLU A 265 4.93 15.19 -3.39
C GLU A 265 4.61 15.08 -1.90
N ILE A 266 3.45 14.52 -1.55
CA ILE A 266 2.95 14.48 -0.17
C ILE A 266 2.95 13.09 0.47
N MET A 267 3.57 12.09 -0.14
CA MET A 267 3.76 10.79 0.52
C MET A 267 4.93 10.84 1.53
N PRO A 268 4.86 10.06 2.64
CA PRO A 268 5.98 9.96 3.56
C PRO A 268 7.15 9.24 2.89
N THR A 269 8.37 9.74 3.09
CA THR A 269 9.61 9.16 2.54
C THR A 269 10.70 9.08 3.60
N ILE A 270 11.69 8.21 3.38
CA ILE A 270 12.92 8.22 4.17
C ILE A 270 13.70 9.48 3.76
N PRO A 271 14.00 10.41 4.68
CA PRO A 271 14.53 11.70 4.29
C PRO A 271 16.01 11.66 3.92
N PHE A 272 16.67 10.50 3.88
CA PHE A 272 18.12 10.40 3.63
C PHE A 272 18.40 9.61 2.37
N SER A 273 19.26 10.13 1.50
CA SER A 273 19.61 9.49 0.23
C SER A 273 20.40 8.19 0.37
N ALA A 274 21.07 7.99 1.50
CA ALA A 274 21.81 6.77 1.80
C ALA A 274 21.54 6.30 3.24
N VAL A 275 21.21 5.02 3.38
CA VAL A 275 21.04 4.33 4.65
C VAL A 275 21.78 2.99 4.59
N ASP A 276 22.65 2.71 5.55
CA ASP A 276 23.35 1.42 5.61
C ASP A 276 22.41 0.30 6.08
N VAL A 277 21.67 0.53 7.16
CA VAL A 277 20.69 -0.43 7.68
C VAL A 277 19.37 0.28 7.96
N LEU A 278 18.31 -0.14 7.28
CA LEU A 278 16.94 0.20 7.61
C LEU A 278 16.32 -0.92 8.44
N VAL A 279 15.85 -0.62 9.64
CA VAL A 279 15.04 -1.52 10.46
C VAL A 279 13.59 -1.08 10.38
N LEU A 280 12.69 -2.00 10.03
CA LEU A 280 11.25 -1.79 10.05
C LEU A 280 10.64 -2.69 11.12
N ASP A 281 9.91 -2.09 12.06
CA ASP A 281 9.27 -2.85 13.13
C ASP A 281 8.18 -3.78 12.59
N ARG A 282 7.48 -3.37 11.53
CA ARG A 282 6.44 -4.18 10.89
C ARG A 282 6.35 -3.92 9.39
N GLN A 283 5.77 -4.89 8.69
CA GLN A 283 5.32 -4.75 7.30
C GLN A 283 3.89 -5.28 7.16
N GLY A 284 3.16 -4.86 6.14
CA GLY A 284 1.79 -5.33 5.96
C GLY A 284 1.10 -4.75 4.75
N LYS A 285 0.05 -5.42 4.29
CA LYS A 285 -0.70 -4.99 3.10
C LYS A 285 -1.50 -3.71 3.31
N ASP A 286 -1.85 -3.44 4.55
CA ASP A 286 -2.43 -2.19 5.01
C ASP A 286 -1.46 -1.02 4.85
N ILE A 287 -0.17 -1.24 5.13
CA ILE A 287 0.90 -0.24 4.91
C ILE A 287 1.13 -0.01 3.41
N SER A 288 1.40 -1.08 2.66
CA SER A 288 1.58 -0.98 1.21
C SER A 288 1.29 -2.31 0.50
N GLY A 289 1.01 -2.28 -0.81
CA GLY A 289 0.61 -3.48 -1.57
C GLY A 289 1.57 -4.67 -1.45
N GLN A 290 2.87 -4.37 -1.33
CA GLN A 290 3.98 -5.31 -1.18
C GLN A 290 4.52 -5.36 0.27
N GLY A 291 3.70 -5.05 1.28
CA GLY A 291 4.11 -5.10 2.70
C GLY A 291 4.91 -3.87 3.14
N MET A 292 5.90 -3.48 2.34
CA MET A 292 6.69 -2.25 2.46
C MET A 292 6.49 -1.43 1.18
N ASP A 293 6.47 -0.10 1.31
CA ASP A 293 6.38 0.79 0.15
C ASP A 293 7.73 0.85 -0.58
N THR A 294 7.77 0.33 -1.80
CA THR A 294 8.99 0.22 -2.62
C THR A 294 9.53 1.56 -3.08
N ASN A 295 8.69 2.60 -3.12
CA ASN A 295 9.10 3.98 -3.38
C ASN A 295 9.88 4.55 -2.19
N VAL A 296 9.47 4.19 -0.97
CA VAL A 296 10.07 4.66 0.27
C VAL A 296 11.40 3.97 0.56
N ILE A 297 11.48 2.66 0.32
CA ILE A 297 12.71 1.89 0.54
C ILE A 297 13.69 1.93 -0.64
N GLY A 298 13.34 2.62 -1.73
CA GLY A 298 14.18 2.73 -2.93
C GLY A 298 14.44 1.39 -3.64
N ARG A 299 13.56 0.40 -3.49
CA ARG A 299 13.79 -0.98 -3.98
C ARG A 299 12.55 -1.60 -4.60
N ARG A 300 12.67 -2.08 -5.85
CA ARG A 300 11.63 -2.86 -6.56
C ARG A 300 12.13 -4.23 -7.02
N PRO A 301 12.48 -5.14 -6.11
CA PRO A 301 13.08 -6.44 -6.46
C PRO A 301 12.15 -7.40 -7.21
N PHE A 302 10.83 -7.15 -7.17
CA PHE A 302 9.82 -8.06 -7.70
C PHE A 302 9.09 -7.53 -8.93
N ALA A 303 9.31 -6.26 -9.25
CA ALA A 303 8.67 -5.63 -10.39
C ALA A 303 9.09 -6.32 -11.71
N ILE A 304 8.15 -6.45 -12.64
CA ILE A 304 8.38 -7.10 -13.92
C ILE A 304 8.72 -6.03 -14.94
N ASN A 305 9.97 -6.01 -15.40
CA ASN A 305 10.48 -5.07 -16.41
C ASN A 305 10.37 -3.58 -16.02
N GLU A 306 10.38 -3.25 -14.73
CA GLU A 306 10.39 -1.87 -14.23
C GLU A 306 11.69 -1.57 -13.49
N PRO A 307 12.23 -0.35 -13.61
CA PRO A 307 13.40 0.06 -12.85
C PRO A 307 13.07 0.20 -11.36
N GLN A 308 14.11 0.12 -10.53
CA GLN A 308 13.99 0.53 -9.13
C GLN A 308 14.09 2.06 -9.05
N PRO A 309 13.52 2.69 -8.01
CA PRO A 309 13.77 4.10 -7.73
C PRO A 309 15.27 4.38 -7.59
N ASP A 310 15.69 5.58 -7.98
CA ASP A 310 17.10 6.00 -7.88
C ASP A 310 17.51 6.35 -6.44
N ASP A 311 16.55 6.67 -5.57
CA ASP A 311 16.73 7.09 -4.18
C ASP A 311 15.59 6.53 -3.31
N PRO A 312 15.83 6.21 -2.02
CA PRO A 312 17.14 6.15 -1.34
C PRO A 312 17.95 4.89 -1.64
N GLU A 313 19.27 4.97 -1.54
CA GLU A 313 20.15 3.80 -1.52
C GLU A 313 20.17 3.18 -0.12
N ILE A 314 19.57 2.00 0.03
CA ILE A 314 19.58 1.23 1.27
C ILE A 314 20.43 -0.02 1.10
N LYS A 315 21.45 -0.23 1.94
CA LYS A 315 22.31 -1.42 1.84
C LYS A 315 21.69 -2.67 2.45
N ARG A 316 21.04 -2.59 3.62
CA ARG A 316 20.32 -3.71 4.25
C ARG A 316 18.98 -3.28 4.82
N ILE A 317 17.99 -4.15 4.70
CA ILE A 317 16.68 -4.01 5.37
C ILE A 317 16.49 -5.18 6.34
N PHE A 318 16.20 -4.88 7.59
CA PHE A 318 15.78 -5.83 8.62
C PHE A 318 14.33 -5.58 9.00
N THR A 319 13.47 -6.60 8.91
CA THR A 319 12.02 -6.47 9.21
C THR A 319 11.62 -7.40 10.36
N ARG A 320 10.91 -6.85 11.36
CA ARG A 320 10.68 -7.53 12.64
C ARG A 320 9.35 -8.29 12.74
N SER A 321 8.26 -7.80 12.14
CA SER A 321 6.95 -8.45 12.31
C SER A 321 6.01 -8.19 11.12
N LEU A 322 4.84 -8.82 11.14
CA LEU A 322 3.71 -8.46 10.26
C LEU A 322 2.67 -7.62 11.02
N THR A 323 1.92 -6.78 10.31
CA THR A 323 0.74 -6.14 10.90
C THR A 323 -0.35 -7.18 11.16
N ALA A 324 -1.11 -7.01 12.24
CA ALA A 324 -2.25 -7.90 12.54
C ALA A 324 -3.27 -7.94 11.37
N THR A 325 -3.49 -6.80 10.71
CA THR A 325 -4.39 -6.61 9.56
C THR A 325 -4.03 -7.49 8.35
N THR A 326 -2.78 -7.97 8.24
CA THR A 326 -2.39 -8.82 7.11
C THR A 326 -2.87 -10.27 7.25
N HIS A 327 -3.33 -10.69 8.44
CA HIS A 327 -3.76 -12.07 8.74
C HIS A 327 -2.73 -13.12 8.29
N GLY A 328 -1.44 -12.83 8.51
CA GLY A 328 -0.32 -13.71 8.12
C GLY A 328 0.11 -13.64 6.66
N ASN A 329 -0.51 -12.80 5.82
CA ASN A 329 -0.04 -12.56 4.46
C ASN A 329 1.29 -11.77 4.45
N ALA A 330 2.42 -12.43 4.18
CA ALA A 330 3.75 -11.80 4.11
C ALA A 330 4.16 -11.42 2.68
N MET A 331 3.22 -10.94 1.86
CA MET A 331 3.54 -10.45 0.52
C MET A 331 4.62 -9.36 0.59
N GLY A 332 5.69 -9.54 -0.19
CA GLY A 332 6.78 -8.60 -0.34
C GLY A 332 7.87 -8.71 0.74
N VAL A 333 7.77 -9.70 1.63
CA VAL A 333 8.81 -10.01 2.64
C VAL A 333 10.21 -10.17 2.05
N GLY A 334 10.32 -10.58 0.79
CA GLY A 334 11.63 -10.71 0.12
C GLY A 334 12.37 -9.38 -0.13
N SER A 335 11.77 -8.24 0.23
CA SER A 335 12.40 -6.91 0.14
C SER A 335 13.38 -6.71 1.29
N ALA A 336 13.17 -7.43 2.39
CA ALA A 336 14.09 -7.51 3.50
C ALA A 336 15.29 -8.41 3.16
N ASP A 337 16.45 -8.05 3.70
CA ASP A 337 17.67 -8.84 3.63
C ASP A 337 17.77 -9.83 4.80
N VAL A 338 17.14 -9.51 5.94
CA VAL A 338 17.01 -10.34 7.14
C VAL A 338 15.61 -10.11 7.73
N ILE A 339 15.00 -11.15 8.28
CA ILE A 339 13.74 -11.02 9.03
C ILE A 339 13.88 -11.61 10.43
N HIS A 340 13.07 -11.11 11.36
CA HIS A 340 12.94 -11.70 12.69
C HIS A 340 12.07 -12.98 12.61
N GLU A 341 12.21 -13.88 13.58
CA GLU A 341 11.45 -15.12 13.63
C GLU A 341 9.94 -14.95 13.76
N ASP A 342 9.49 -13.85 14.36
CA ASP A 342 8.06 -13.51 14.47
C ASP A 342 7.37 -13.44 13.09
N VAL A 343 8.06 -12.92 12.06
CA VAL A 343 7.52 -12.89 10.70
C VAL A 343 7.18 -14.29 10.19
N VAL A 344 8.00 -15.30 10.54
CA VAL A 344 7.76 -16.69 10.16
C VAL A 344 6.68 -17.32 11.04
N ALA A 345 6.65 -16.99 12.32
CA ALA A 345 5.64 -17.48 13.25
C ALA A 345 4.22 -17.03 12.87
N GLU A 346 4.10 -15.82 12.31
CA GLU A 346 2.84 -15.22 11.88
C GLU A 346 2.42 -15.60 10.44
N LEU A 347 3.33 -16.15 9.63
CA LEU A 347 3.14 -16.38 8.20
C LEU A 347 2.05 -17.42 7.89
N ASP A 348 1.03 -17.00 7.14
CA ASP A 348 0.15 -17.89 6.37
C ASP A 348 0.73 -18.07 4.95
N ALA A 349 1.41 -19.19 4.74
CA ALA A 349 2.04 -19.53 3.47
C ALA A 349 1.04 -19.70 2.31
N ALA A 350 -0.17 -20.22 2.57
CA ALA A 350 -1.16 -20.46 1.53
C ALA A 350 -1.73 -19.13 1.01
N THR A 351 -2.15 -18.27 1.93
CA THR A 351 -2.66 -16.93 1.61
C THR A 351 -1.59 -16.09 0.90
N THR A 352 -0.35 -16.14 1.39
CA THR A 352 0.80 -15.45 0.79
C THR A 352 1.07 -15.93 -0.64
N LEU A 353 1.12 -17.25 -0.88
CA LEU A 353 1.39 -17.83 -2.20
C LEU A 353 0.28 -17.55 -3.21
N ILE A 354 -0.99 -17.71 -2.82
CA ILE A 354 -2.13 -17.45 -3.72
C ILE A 354 -2.11 -15.99 -4.20
N ASN A 355 -1.77 -15.07 -3.32
CA ASN A 355 -1.67 -13.66 -3.67
C ASN A 355 -0.54 -13.40 -4.67
N ALA A 356 0.65 -13.94 -4.40
CA ALA A 356 1.80 -13.83 -5.29
C ALA A 356 1.56 -14.46 -6.68
N LEU A 357 0.82 -15.58 -6.75
CA LEU A 357 0.40 -16.20 -8.01
C LEU A 357 -0.57 -15.32 -8.80
N THR A 358 -1.50 -14.66 -8.11
CA THR A 358 -2.48 -13.78 -8.75
C THR A 358 -1.83 -12.52 -9.31
N ALA A 359 -0.86 -11.94 -8.57
CA ALA A 359 -0.12 -10.76 -8.98
C ALA A 359 1.04 -11.06 -9.96
N SER A 360 1.37 -12.33 -10.18
CA SER A 360 2.58 -12.78 -10.90
C SER A 360 3.91 -12.33 -10.26
N THR A 361 3.92 -11.99 -8.97
CA THR A 361 5.06 -11.46 -8.21
C THR A 361 5.68 -12.51 -7.27
N ILE A 362 5.89 -13.75 -7.75
CA ILE A 362 6.42 -14.88 -6.95
C ILE A 362 7.74 -14.58 -6.24
N ARG A 363 8.57 -13.68 -6.80
CA ARG A 363 9.81 -13.24 -6.14
C ARG A 363 9.55 -12.53 -4.81
N GLY A 364 8.38 -11.91 -4.66
CA GLY A 364 7.96 -11.15 -3.49
C GLY A 364 7.79 -11.96 -2.22
N VAL A 365 7.61 -13.27 -2.34
CA VAL A 365 7.38 -14.17 -1.21
C VAL A 365 8.57 -15.09 -0.95
N ARG A 366 9.75 -14.73 -1.46
CA ARG A 366 11.01 -15.38 -1.08
C ARG A 366 11.32 -15.04 0.36
N LEU A 367 11.45 -16.07 1.20
CA LEU A 367 11.75 -15.88 2.62
C LEU A 367 13.23 -15.50 2.79
N PRO A 368 13.54 -14.35 3.42
CA PRO A 368 14.91 -13.98 3.79
C PRO A 368 15.46 -14.88 4.92
N PRO A 369 16.77 -14.85 5.18
CA PRO A 369 17.36 -15.41 6.40
C PRO A 369 16.63 -14.92 7.65
N VAL A 370 16.42 -15.82 8.61
CA VAL A 370 15.63 -15.58 9.81
C VAL A 370 16.55 -15.51 11.03
N ALA A 371 16.45 -14.43 11.79
CA ALA A 371 17.21 -14.21 13.02
C ALA A 371 16.29 -14.34 14.25
N GLU A 372 16.80 -14.99 15.29
CA GLU A 372 16.05 -15.30 16.53
C GLU A 372 15.62 -14.03 17.31
N THR A 373 16.47 -13.00 17.35
CA THR A 373 16.24 -11.80 18.16
C THR A 373 16.49 -10.52 17.36
N ASP A 374 16.02 -9.38 17.87
CA ASP A 374 16.35 -8.06 17.29
C ASP A 374 17.86 -7.80 17.27
N ARG A 375 18.55 -8.16 18.37
CA ARG A 375 20.00 -8.03 18.46
C ARG A 375 20.69 -8.85 17.38
N ALA A 376 20.23 -10.09 17.16
CA ALA A 376 20.76 -10.96 16.13
C ALA A 376 20.50 -10.41 14.72
N GLY A 377 19.28 -9.94 14.45
CA GLY A 377 18.90 -9.34 13.17
C GLY A 377 19.71 -8.09 12.83
N LEU A 378 19.88 -7.18 13.79
CA LEU A 378 20.71 -5.99 13.62
C LEU A 378 22.19 -6.35 13.44
N THR A 379 22.70 -7.33 14.20
CA THR A 379 24.07 -7.84 14.05
C THR A 379 24.32 -8.37 12.65
N ALA A 380 23.42 -9.22 12.12
CA ALA A 380 23.53 -9.77 10.78
C ALA A 380 23.48 -8.69 9.70
N ALA A 381 22.61 -7.69 9.85
CA ALA A 381 22.53 -6.57 8.93
C ALA A 381 23.83 -5.74 8.92
N LEU A 382 24.31 -5.29 10.08
CA LEU A 382 25.53 -4.49 10.22
C LEU A 382 26.80 -5.25 9.79
N SER A 383 26.85 -6.56 10.02
CA SER A 383 28.01 -7.38 9.65
C SER A 383 28.18 -7.56 8.14
N THR A 384 27.17 -7.18 7.34
CA THR A 384 27.18 -7.39 5.90
C THR A 384 27.21 -6.10 5.07
N ILE A 385 27.12 -4.90 5.68
CA ILE A 385 27.16 -3.61 4.95
C ILE A 385 28.55 -3.17 4.47
N GLY A 386 29.61 -3.92 4.81
CA GLY A 386 31.00 -3.59 4.51
C GLY A 386 31.72 -2.93 5.69
N VAL A 387 32.92 -2.37 5.45
CA VAL A 387 33.72 -1.71 6.49
C VAL A 387 33.23 -0.29 6.69
N VAL A 388 32.58 -0.04 7.83
CA VAL A 388 32.07 1.28 8.25
C VAL A 388 32.35 1.45 9.74
N ASP A 389 32.75 2.65 10.17
CA ASP A 389 32.98 2.96 11.59
C ASP A 389 31.65 3.19 12.31
N GLU A 390 31.57 2.80 13.60
CA GLU A 390 30.39 2.95 14.46
C GLU A 390 29.84 4.39 14.50
N SER A 391 30.71 5.40 14.45
CA SER A 391 30.29 6.81 14.46
C SER A 391 29.82 7.34 13.09
N THR A 392 30.02 6.57 12.02
CA THR A 392 29.70 6.98 10.64
C THR A 392 28.62 6.12 9.99
N VAL A 393 28.31 4.97 10.59
CA VAL A 393 27.27 4.07 10.08
C VAL A 393 25.91 4.74 10.16
N ARG A 394 25.12 4.57 9.09
CA ARG A 394 23.83 5.23 8.89
C ARG A 394 22.71 4.23 9.12
N VAL A 395 22.21 4.18 10.34
CA VAL A 395 21.13 3.26 10.74
C VAL A 395 19.86 4.05 10.98
N LEU A 396 18.74 3.60 10.39
CA LEU A 396 17.41 4.15 10.60
C LEU A 396 16.50 3.03 11.07
N ARG A 397 15.76 3.23 12.18
CA ARG A 397 14.69 2.33 12.62
C ARG A 397 13.37 3.07 12.64
N ALA A 398 12.40 2.60 11.87
CA ALA A 398 11.06 3.15 11.80
C ALA A 398 10.01 2.07 12.12
N PRO A 399 8.80 2.47 12.53
CA PRO A 399 7.69 1.54 12.62
C PRO A 399 7.46 0.76 11.33
N ASP A 400 7.32 1.48 10.22
CA ASP A 400 7.08 0.94 8.88
C ASP A 400 7.28 2.06 7.83
N THR A 401 6.96 1.78 6.56
CA THR A 401 7.14 2.75 5.44
C THR A 401 6.02 3.78 5.31
N MET A 402 5.02 3.75 6.18
CA MET A 402 3.89 4.68 6.22
C MET A 402 4.05 5.64 7.39
N TYR A 403 4.37 5.12 8.57
CA TYR A 403 4.63 5.92 9.77
C TYR A 403 6.10 6.36 9.83
N LEU A 404 6.43 7.43 9.11
CA LEU A 404 7.78 8.01 9.06
C LEU A 404 7.91 9.39 9.70
N HIS A 405 6.88 9.87 10.40
CA HIS A 405 6.90 11.15 11.09
C HIS A 405 8.00 11.20 12.15
N ARG A 406 8.24 10.09 12.86
CA ARG A 406 9.35 9.91 13.79
C ARG A 406 10.02 8.57 13.58
N PHE A 407 11.35 8.58 13.66
CA PHE A 407 12.15 7.37 13.56
C PHE A 407 13.42 7.51 14.42
N TYR A 408 13.98 6.37 14.81
CA TYR A 408 15.30 6.35 15.42
C TYR A 408 16.36 6.48 14.34
N ALA A 409 17.40 7.27 14.62
CA ALA A 409 18.48 7.54 13.68
C ALA A 409 19.84 7.47 14.39
N SER A 410 20.84 6.88 13.73
CA SER A 410 22.23 6.85 14.20
C SER A 410 22.83 8.24 14.32
N GLU A 411 23.90 8.40 15.11
CA GLU A 411 24.64 9.66 15.26
C GLU A 411 24.93 10.36 13.93
N ALA A 412 25.40 9.62 12.91
CA ALA A 412 25.69 10.18 11.58
C ALA A 412 24.46 10.77 10.86
N LEU A 413 23.28 10.17 11.03
CA LEU A 413 22.02 10.67 10.46
C LEU A 413 21.46 11.84 11.28
N ILE A 414 21.70 11.86 12.58
CA ILE A 414 21.33 12.97 13.46
C ILE A 414 22.13 14.22 13.14
N ASP A 415 23.43 14.08 12.90
CA ASP A 415 24.28 15.20 12.48
C ASP A 415 23.79 15.80 11.15
N GLU A 416 23.44 14.97 10.17
CA GLU A 416 22.83 15.45 8.93
C GLU A 416 21.46 16.11 9.15
N ALA A 417 20.64 15.57 10.06
CA ALA A 417 19.33 16.13 10.37
C ALA A 417 19.42 17.52 11.01
N ARG A 418 20.49 17.85 11.74
CA ARG A 418 20.70 19.18 12.36
C ARG A 418 20.89 20.30 11.33
N ASP A 419 21.41 19.96 10.16
CA ASP A 419 21.65 20.91 9.08
C ASP A 419 20.42 21.12 8.17
N ARG A 420 19.28 20.51 8.52
CA ARG A 420 18.06 20.48 7.71
C ARG A 420 16.90 21.16 8.42
N SER A 421 16.15 21.97 7.67
CA SER A 421 14.99 22.71 8.20
C SER A 421 13.71 21.87 8.24
N ASP A 422 13.67 20.79 7.47
CA ASP A 422 12.56 19.85 7.37
C ASP A 422 12.70 18.66 8.34
N LEU A 423 13.75 18.64 9.15
CA LEU A 423 13.98 17.63 10.19
C LEU A 423 14.21 18.30 11.54
N ARG A 424 13.83 17.60 12.61
CA ARG A 424 14.05 18.04 13.99
C ARG A 424 14.58 16.89 14.83
N VAL A 425 15.76 17.07 15.43
CA VAL A 425 16.27 16.15 16.45
C VAL A 425 15.48 16.37 17.74
N VAL A 426 14.71 15.36 18.16
CA VAL A 426 13.86 15.41 19.35
C VAL A 426 14.42 14.61 20.53
N ALA A 427 15.34 13.68 20.28
CA ALA A 427 16.13 13.00 21.30
C ALA A 427 17.57 12.80 20.82
N GLU A 428 18.53 13.06 21.72
CA GLU A 428 19.96 12.91 21.46
C GLU A 428 20.37 11.42 21.42
N PRO A 429 21.45 11.06 20.68
CA PRO A 429 21.90 9.67 20.59
C PRO A 429 22.25 9.06 21.95
N SER A 430 21.75 7.85 22.19
CA SER A 430 22.15 6.99 23.32
C SER A 430 22.44 5.56 22.82
N PRO A 431 23.24 4.77 23.55
CA PRO A 431 23.50 3.38 23.17
C PRO A 431 22.21 2.57 23.03
N ILE A 432 22.11 1.75 21.98
CA ILE A 432 20.97 0.83 21.82
C ILE A 432 20.94 -0.15 23.00
N ALA A 433 19.78 -0.27 23.63
CA ALA A 433 19.54 -1.24 24.68
C ALA A 433 18.63 -2.37 24.19
N PHE A 434 18.92 -3.56 24.71
CA PHE A 434 18.17 -4.78 24.45
C PHE A 434 17.81 -5.42 25.79
N ASP A 435 16.65 -6.06 25.88
CA ASP A 435 16.25 -6.83 27.04
C ASP A 435 16.95 -8.20 27.11
N ASP A 436 16.59 -8.99 28.12
CA ASP A 436 17.15 -10.32 28.35
C ASP A 436 16.82 -11.31 27.22
N ASP A 437 15.75 -11.06 26.46
CA ASP A 437 15.32 -11.86 25.31
C ASP A 437 15.92 -11.33 23.99
N GLY A 438 16.79 -10.31 24.04
CA GLY A 438 17.47 -9.75 22.88
C GLY A 438 16.60 -8.83 22.02
N SER A 439 15.42 -8.42 22.52
CA SER A 439 14.52 -7.48 21.85
C SER A 439 14.91 -6.04 22.13
N PHE A 440 14.62 -5.11 21.22
CA PHE A 440 14.83 -3.67 21.46
C PHE A 440 14.01 -3.20 22.67
N THR A 441 14.63 -2.51 23.63
CA THR A 441 13.91 -1.93 24.77
C THR A 441 13.12 -0.68 24.40
N GLU A 442 13.61 0.06 23.40
CA GLU A 442 12.95 1.27 22.92
C GLU A 442 11.72 0.91 22.06
N PRO A 443 10.54 1.50 22.35
CA PRO A 443 9.29 1.13 21.70
C PRO A 443 9.26 1.53 20.22
N SER A 444 8.33 0.95 19.47
CA SER A 444 8.02 1.43 18.11
C SER A 444 7.39 2.82 18.17
N LEU A 445 7.80 3.73 17.28
CA LEU A 445 7.35 5.13 17.24
C LEU A 445 6.08 5.32 16.38
N ILE A 446 5.02 4.55 16.66
CA ILE A 446 3.75 4.56 15.91
C ILE A 446 2.85 5.74 16.31
N GLU A 447 3.10 6.37 17.47
CA GLU A 447 2.26 7.43 18.07
C GLU A 447 2.81 8.85 17.95
#